data_AF-A0A2N3IHP6-F1
#
_entry.id   AF-A0A2N3IHP6-F1
#
_cell.length_a   1.000
_cell.length_b   1.000
_cell.length_c   1.000
_cell.angle_alpha   90.00
_cell.angle_beta   90.00
_cell.angle_gamma   90.00
#
_symmetry.space_group_name_H-M   'P 1'
#
loop_
_entity.id
_entity.type
_entity.pdbx_description
1 polymer ?
#
loop_
_entity_poly.entity_id
_entity_poly.type
_entity_poly.pdbx_seq_one_letter_code
_entity_poly.pdbx_strand_id
1 'polypeptide(L)'
;MIKTLQYIQTPWGYFELDIHSDLERAIVEDIEWQEGLFFGKPRYGHPEGKIIAHIYEVLANVDNLRWKISETDYHKLRLIALIHDTFKHKVDESKPRIGANHHAFIARQFAEKYVWDKATLDIIELHDEAYHAWREEYFCKNSFKAQERLQKLLERLGENLQLFYLFFVCDTQTGDKNQESLRWFEQKTGIERVDAKVF
;
A
#
# COMPACT_ATOMS: atom_id res chain seq x y z
N MET A 1 -6.34 4.88 -22.09
CA MET A 1 -6.60 6.18 -21.43
C MET A 1 -5.40 7.08 -21.63
N ILE A 2 -5.62 8.38 -21.77
CA ILE A 2 -4.54 9.37 -21.91
C ILE A 2 -3.93 9.59 -20.52
N LYS A 3 -2.64 9.30 -20.40
CA LYS A 3 -1.82 9.64 -19.23
C LYS A 3 -1.62 11.15 -19.24
N THR A 4 -2.09 11.83 -18.20
CA THR A 4 -1.94 13.29 -18.07
C THR A 4 -1.15 13.60 -16.82
N LEU A 5 0.00 14.27 -16.98
CA LEU A 5 0.74 14.81 -15.85
C LEU A 5 -0.07 15.95 -15.23
N GLN A 6 -0.36 15.83 -13.93
CA GLN A 6 -1.11 16.84 -13.19
C GLN A 6 -0.24 17.46 -12.10
N TYR A 7 -0.06 18.78 -12.21
CA TYR A 7 0.59 19.61 -11.20
C TYR A 7 -0.47 20.16 -10.25
N ILE A 8 -0.32 19.91 -8.93
CA ILE A 8 -1.26 20.40 -7.91
C ILE A 8 -0.49 21.16 -6.83
N GLN A 9 -0.89 22.42 -6.61
CA GLN A 9 -0.44 23.24 -5.49
C GLN A 9 -1.43 23.09 -4.33
N THR A 10 -0.92 22.75 -3.14
CA THR A 10 -1.68 22.63 -1.90
C THR A 10 -1.15 23.60 -0.84
N PRO A 11 -1.85 23.81 0.30
CA PRO A 11 -1.32 24.56 1.43
C PRO A 11 -0.03 23.97 2.04
N TRP A 12 0.23 22.67 1.84
CA TRP A 12 1.37 21.95 2.45
C TRP A 12 2.57 21.77 1.52
N GLY A 13 2.40 22.07 0.23
CA GLY A 13 3.42 21.90 -0.81
C GLY A 13 2.80 21.65 -2.18
N TYR A 14 3.63 21.29 -3.16
CA TYR A 14 3.18 20.87 -4.49
C TYR A 14 3.61 19.43 -4.78
N PHE A 15 2.90 18.79 -5.71
CA PHE A 15 3.25 17.47 -6.24
C PHE A 15 2.82 17.35 -7.71
N GLU A 16 3.42 16.38 -8.40
CA GLU A 16 3.18 16.10 -9.82
C GLU A 16 2.92 14.62 -10.04
N LEU A 17 1.68 14.21 -10.32
CA LEU A 17 1.37 12.80 -10.55
C LEU A 17 0.88 12.57 -11.97
N ASP A 18 1.29 11.43 -12.51
CA ASP A 18 0.74 10.91 -13.74
C ASP A 18 -0.63 10.30 -13.46
N ILE A 19 -1.70 10.92 -13.97
CA ILE A 19 -3.08 10.52 -13.73
C ILE A 19 -3.59 9.68 -14.91
N HIS A 20 -4.09 8.48 -14.60
CA HIS A 20 -4.46 7.48 -15.60
C HIS A 20 -5.97 7.31 -15.75
N SER A 21 -6.80 7.89 -14.86
CA SER A 21 -8.26 7.84 -14.92
C SER A 21 -8.92 9.02 -14.22
N ASP A 22 -10.21 9.24 -14.48
CA ASP A 22 -11.01 10.24 -13.76
C ASP A 22 -11.17 9.90 -12.27
N LEU A 23 -11.11 8.61 -11.93
CA LEU A 23 -11.13 8.16 -10.55
C LEU A 23 -9.85 8.55 -9.80
N GLU A 24 -8.68 8.33 -10.42
CA GLU A 24 -7.40 8.81 -9.88
C GLU A 24 -7.42 10.33 -9.73
N ARG A 25 -7.95 11.06 -10.73
CA ARG A 25 -8.12 12.53 -10.67
C ARG A 25 -8.94 12.96 -9.45
N ALA A 26 -10.09 12.35 -9.25
CA ALA A 26 -10.98 12.68 -8.13
C ALA A 26 -10.29 12.46 -6.77
N ILE A 27 -9.50 11.40 -6.63
CA ILE A 27 -8.74 11.12 -5.39
C ILE A 27 -7.64 12.17 -5.17
N VAL A 28 -6.82 12.48 -6.19
CA VAL A 28 -5.69 13.42 -6.01
C VAL A 28 -6.14 14.87 -5.80
N GLU A 29 -7.35 15.21 -6.25
CA GLU A 29 -7.97 16.53 -6.05
C GLU A 29 -8.69 16.65 -4.68
N ASP A 30 -8.88 15.54 -3.95
CA ASP A 30 -9.51 15.58 -2.62
C ASP A 30 -8.56 16.17 -1.58
N ILE A 31 -9.03 17.22 -0.89
CA ILE A 31 -8.27 17.91 0.15
C ILE A 31 -7.87 16.99 1.32
N GLU A 32 -8.70 16.00 1.65
CA GLU A 32 -8.43 15.06 2.73
C GLU A 32 -7.26 14.14 2.40
N TRP A 33 -7.10 13.79 1.12
CA TRP A 33 -5.96 13.03 0.63
C TRP A 33 -4.70 13.91 0.59
N GLN A 34 -4.84 15.14 0.08
CA GLN A 34 -3.73 16.10 -0.03
C GLN A 34 -3.08 16.46 1.31
N GLU A 35 -3.87 16.55 2.38
CA GLU A 35 -3.39 16.87 3.74
C GLU A 35 -2.31 15.90 4.23
N GLY A 36 -2.39 14.62 3.84
CA GLY A 36 -1.48 13.58 4.29
C GLY A 36 -0.15 13.48 3.54
N LEU A 37 -0.05 14.07 2.35
CA LEU A 37 1.04 13.80 1.41
C LEU A 37 2.42 14.19 1.90
N PHE A 38 2.48 15.29 2.65
CA PHE A 38 3.73 15.87 3.13
C PHE A 38 4.08 15.42 4.55
N PHE A 39 3.29 14.51 5.13
CA PHE A 39 3.57 13.90 6.41
C PHE A 39 4.76 12.92 6.32
N GLY A 40 5.54 12.85 7.39
CA GLY A 40 6.68 11.93 7.51
C GLY A 40 8.05 12.61 7.40
N LYS A 41 9.08 11.88 7.81
CA LYS A 41 10.50 12.26 7.78
C LYS A 41 11.33 11.02 7.43
N PRO A 42 12.49 11.17 6.76
CA PRO A 42 13.38 10.06 6.44
C PRO A 42 13.69 9.19 7.65
N ARG A 43 13.57 7.86 7.49
CA ARG A 43 13.84 6.86 8.53
C ARG A 43 14.17 5.50 7.89
N TYR A 44 14.72 4.57 8.67
CA TYR A 44 14.97 3.21 8.18
C TYR A 44 13.68 2.55 7.67
N GLY A 45 13.75 1.94 6.49
CA GLY A 45 12.63 1.37 5.73
C GLY A 45 11.81 2.40 4.95
N HIS A 46 12.01 3.70 5.19
CA HIS A 46 11.33 4.80 4.52
C HIS A 46 12.27 6.02 4.37
N PRO A 47 13.39 5.88 3.63
CA PRO A 47 14.38 6.94 3.48
C PRO A 47 13.81 8.14 2.70
N GLU A 48 12.79 7.94 1.89
CA GLU A 48 12.05 8.97 1.16
C GLU A 48 11.31 9.94 2.10
N GLY A 49 10.93 9.45 3.27
CA GLY A 49 10.37 10.22 4.37
C GLY A 49 8.92 10.66 4.18
N LYS A 50 8.62 11.49 3.16
CA LYS A 50 7.27 12.00 2.91
C LYS A 50 6.42 10.96 2.21
N ILE A 51 5.12 10.90 2.55
CA ILE A 51 4.20 9.94 1.92
C ILE A 51 4.14 10.08 0.40
N ILE A 52 4.15 11.30 -0.14
CA ILE A 52 4.16 11.49 -1.60
C ILE A 52 5.39 10.87 -2.28
N ALA A 53 6.55 10.91 -1.62
CA ALA A 53 7.77 10.29 -2.13
C ALA A 53 7.65 8.76 -2.13
N HIS A 54 7.02 8.18 -1.11
CA HIS A 54 6.73 6.75 -1.06
C HIS A 54 5.75 6.34 -2.15
N ILE A 55 4.68 7.12 -2.35
CA ILE A 55 3.70 6.89 -3.42
C ILE A 55 4.39 6.84 -4.79
N TYR A 56 5.35 7.74 -5.09
CA TYR A 56 6.11 7.67 -6.34
C TYR A 56 6.86 6.35 -6.51
N GLU A 57 7.55 5.87 -5.48
CA GLU A 57 8.29 4.62 -5.57
C GLU A 57 7.37 3.41 -5.77
N VAL A 58 6.24 3.36 -5.05
CA VAL A 58 5.26 2.29 -5.21
C VAL A 58 4.63 2.34 -6.60
N LEU A 59 4.24 3.53 -7.10
CA LEU A 59 3.70 3.67 -8.46
C LEU A 59 4.71 3.28 -9.54
N ALA A 60 5.99 3.60 -9.35
CA ALA A 60 7.04 3.15 -10.27
C ALA A 60 7.16 1.62 -10.30
N ASN A 61 7.03 0.96 -9.14
CA ASN A 61 6.98 -0.50 -9.07
C ASN A 61 5.74 -1.07 -9.77
N VAL A 62 4.57 -0.45 -9.59
CA VAL A 62 3.35 -0.83 -10.31
C VAL A 62 3.52 -0.69 -11.83
N ASP A 63 4.15 0.38 -12.30
CA ASP A 63 4.44 0.59 -13.71
C ASP A 63 5.41 -0.46 -14.27
N ASN A 64 6.39 -0.91 -13.50
CA ASN A 64 7.29 -2.00 -13.92
C ASN A 64 6.57 -3.36 -14.05
N LEU A 65 5.48 -3.56 -13.32
CA LEU A 65 4.66 -4.77 -13.42
C LEU A 65 3.65 -4.74 -14.56
N ARG A 66 3.43 -3.59 -15.20
CA ARG A 66 2.33 -3.37 -16.16
C ARG A 66 2.20 -4.45 -17.23
N TRP A 67 3.32 -4.94 -17.77
CA TRP A 67 3.33 -5.95 -18.83
C TRP A 67 3.24 -7.40 -18.33
N LYS A 68 3.25 -7.61 -17.01
CA LYS A 68 3.20 -8.92 -16.35
C LYS A 68 1.84 -9.22 -15.72
N ILE A 69 0.95 -8.23 -15.64
CA ILE A 69 -0.34 -8.33 -14.93
C ILE A 69 -1.50 -7.87 -15.82
N SER A 70 -2.73 -8.12 -15.39
CA SER A 70 -3.92 -7.65 -16.10
C SER A 70 -4.05 -6.12 -16.01
N GLU A 71 -4.67 -5.47 -17.00
CA GLU A 71 -4.91 -4.03 -16.94
C GLU A 71 -5.85 -3.67 -15.77
N THR A 72 -6.75 -4.57 -15.38
CA THR A 72 -7.59 -4.43 -14.19
C THR A 72 -6.76 -4.39 -12.91
N ASP A 73 -5.83 -5.34 -12.72
CA ASP A 73 -4.96 -5.36 -11.55
C ASP A 73 -4.02 -4.15 -11.53
N TYR A 74 -3.49 -3.76 -12.69
CA TYR A 74 -2.68 -2.55 -12.82
C TYR A 74 -3.43 -1.31 -12.29
N HIS A 75 -4.66 -1.08 -12.72
CA HIS A 75 -5.45 0.05 -12.21
C HIS A 75 -5.79 -0.07 -10.72
N LYS A 76 -6.10 -1.27 -10.23
CA LYS A 76 -6.34 -1.50 -8.79
C LYS A 76 -5.10 -1.17 -7.97
N LEU A 77 -3.93 -1.67 -8.37
CA LEU A 77 -2.65 -1.41 -7.69
C LEU A 77 -2.32 0.08 -7.62
N ARG A 78 -2.59 0.83 -8.69
CA ARG A 78 -2.42 2.29 -8.69
C ARG A 78 -3.31 2.99 -7.66
N LEU A 79 -4.59 2.62 -7.59
CA LEU A 79 -5.52 3.17 -6.59
C LEU A 79 -5.08 2.85 -5.17
N ILE A 80 -4.66 1.60 -4.91
CA ILE A 80 -4.16 1.18 -3.61
C ILE A 80 -2.90 1.97 -3.24
N ALA A 81 -1.95 2.11 -4.19
CA ALA A 81 -0.71 2.85 -3.99
C ALA A 81 -0.96 4.31 -3.58
N LEU A 82 -1.91 4.98 -4.26
CA LEU A 82 -2.28 6.36 -3.91
C LEU A 82 -2.81 6.49 -2.49
N ILE A 83 -3.51 5.49 -1.94
CA ILE A 83 -4.32 5.66 -0.72
C ILE A 83 -3.70 5.03 0.53
N HIS A 84 -3.05 3.86 0.42
CA HIS A 84 -2.78 2.95 1.54
C HIS A 84 -2.14 3.61 2.79
N ASP A 85 -1.23 4.56 2.56
CA ASP A 85 -0.40 5.19 3.60
C ASP A 85 -0.76 6.65 3.90
N THR A 86 -1.61 7.29 3.08
CA THR A 86 -1.89 8.73 3.11
C THR A 86 -2.39 9.23 4.46
N PHE A 87 -3.11 8.37 5.19
CA PHE A 87 -3.77 8.74 6.44
C PHE A 87 -2.93 8.47 7.69
N LYS A 88 -1.62 8.19 7.56
CA LYS A 88 -0.70 8.05 8.71
C LYS A 88 -0.70 9.25 9.65
N HIS A 89 -0.92 10.45 9.11
CA HIS A 89 -1.00 11.70 9.88
C HIS A 89 -2.22 11.78 10.81
N LYS A 90 -3.28 11.01 10.57
CA LYS A 90 -4.52 11.01 11.38
C LYS A 90 -4.48 10.05 12.57
N VAL A 91 -3.42 9.25 12.69
CA VAL A 91 -3.25 8.30 13.80
C VAL A 91 -2.90 9.07 15.06
N ASP A 92 -3.71 8.92 16.10
CA ASP A 92 -3.43 9.45 17.43
C ASP A 92 -2.40 8.56 18.13
N GLU A 93 -1.17 9.07 18.29
CA GLU A 93 -0.06 8.34 18.90
C GLU A 93 -0.26 8.04 20.40
N SER A 94 -1.21 8.70 21.06
CA SER A 94 -1.55 8.44 22.46
C SER A 94 -2.44 7.20 22.66
N LYS A 95 -2.99 6.64 21.58
CA LYS A 95 -3.93 5.51 21.60
C LYS A 95 -3.35 4.29 20.89
N PRO A 96 -3.82 3.07 21.23
CA PRO A 96 -3.47 1.88 20.47
C PRO A 96 -3.82 2.03 18.98
N ARG A 97 -2.92 1.59 18.10
CA ARG A 97 -3.12 1.61 16.64
C ARG A 97 -3.97 0.42 16.21
N ILE A 98 -5.27 0.48 16.48
CA ILE A 98 -6.24 -0.58 16.14
C ILE A 98 -7.56 0.06 15.69
N GLY A 99 -8.31 -0.65 14.85
CA GLY A 99 -9.63 -0.22 14.38
C GLY A 99 -9.60 1.21 13.83
N ALA A 100 -10.50 2.06 14.32
CA ALA A 100 -10.63 3.46 13.89
C ALA A 100 -9.37 4.34 14.10
N ASN A 101 -8.40 3.91 14.92
CA ASN A 101 -7.13 4.61 15.12
C ASN A 101 -5.96 3.97 14.35
N HIS A 102 -6.25 3.17 13.31
CA HIS A 102 -5.25 2.60 12.42
C HIS A 102 -5.29 3.29 11.05
N HIS A 103 -4.13 3.68 10.50
CA HIS A 103 -4.08 4.44 9.24
C HIS A 103 -4.74 3.68 8.09
N ALA A 104 -4.52 2.36 8.00
CA ALA A 104 -5.11 1.52 6.95
C ALA A 104 -6.65 1.46 7.03
N PHE A 105 -7.23 1.51 8.24
CA PHE A 105 -8.68 1.56 8.43
C PHE A 105 -9.23 2.91 7.97
N ILE A 106 -8.57 4.01 8.34
CA ILE A 106 -8.94 5.37 7.90
C ILE A 106 -8.82 5.48 6.36
N ALA A 107 -7.74 4.94 5.79
CA ALA A 107 -7.50 4.88 4.36
C ALA A 107 -8.60 4.11 3.62
N ARG A 108 -9.05 2.98 4.18
CA ARG A 108 -10.22 2.25 3.65
C ARG A 108 -11.49 3.10 3.68
N GLN A 109 -11.80 3.74 4.81
CA GLN A 109 -12.99 4.59 4.92
C GLN A 109 -12.99 5.75 3.93
N PHE A 110 -11.81 6.32 3.67
CA PHE A 110 -11.64 7.29 2.60
C PHE A 110 -11.91 6.67 1.22
N ALA A 111 -11.33 5.50 0.93
CA ALA A 111 -11.49 4.81 -0.35
C ALA A 111 -12.94 4.42 -0.65
N GLU A 112 -13.74 4.09 0.36
CA GLU A 112 -15.16 3.73 0.24
C GLU A 112 -16.04 4.87 -0.35
N LYS A 113 -15.56 6.11 -0.34
CA LYS A 113 -16.21 7.25 -1.02
C LYS A 113 -16.13 7.15 -2.54
N TYR A 114 -15.13 6.42 -3.05
CA TYR A 114 -14.71 6.41 -4.45
C TYR A 114 -14.80 5.01 -5.09
N VAL A 115 -14.63 3.96 -4.30
CA VAL A 115 -14.45 2.58 -4.78
C VAL A 115 -15.38 1.62 -4.02
N TRP A 116 -16.06 0.75 -4.76
CA TRP A 116 -16.88 -0.34 -4.20
C TRP A 116 -16.26 -1.74 -4.37
N ASP A 117 -15.15 -1.84 -5.12
CA ASP A 117 -14.44 -3.10 -5.33
C ASP A 117 -13.86 -3.61 -4.01
N LYS A 118 -14.45 -4.69 -3.48
CA LYS A 118 -14.07 -5.25 -2.18
C LYS A 118 -12.59 -5.65 -2.12
N ALA A 119 -12.02 -6.15 -3.20
CA ALA A 119 -10.61 -6.55 -3.26
C ALA A 119 -9.69 -5.34 -3.03
N THR A 120 -9.94 -4.22 -3.72
CA THR A 120 -9.21 -2.97 -3.54
C THR A 120 -9.31 -2.46 -2.10
N LEU A 121 -10.53 -2.43 -1.53
CA LEU A 121 -10.76 -1.97 -0.16
C LEU A 121 -10.08 -2.87 0.89
N ASP A 122 -10.15 -4.19 0.70
CA ASP A 122 -9.51 -5.15 1.62
C ASP A 122 -7.98 -5.02 1.56
N ILE A 123 -7.36 -4.80 0.40
CA ILE A 123 -5.91 -4.64 0.32
C ILE A 123 -5.45 -3.32 0.95
N ILE A 124 -6.19 -2.23 0.75
CA ILE A 124 -5.90 -0.95 1.42
C ILE A 124 -5.88 -1.14 2.94
N GLU A 125 -6.83 -1.87 3.50
CA GLU A 125 -6.91 -2.10 4.94
C GLU A 125 -5.85 -3.09 5.45
N LEU A 126 -5.54 -4.12 4.67
CA LEU A 126 -4.75 -5.27 5.13
C LEU A 126 -3.28 -5.20 4.68
N HIS A 127 -2.83 -4.16 3.97
CA HIS A 127 -1.51 -4.13 3.33
C HIS A 127 -0.33 -4.46 4.26
N ASP A 128 -0.39 -4.07 5.53
CA ASP A 128 0.68 -4.31 6.50
C ASP A 128 0.62 -5.72 7.15
N GLU A 129 -0.44 -6.50 6.93
CA GLU A 129 -0.70 -7.73 7.70
C GLU A 129 0.34 -8.84 7.47
N ALA A 130 0.85 -8.98 6.24
CA ALA A 130 1.92 -9.94 5.94
C ALA A 130 3.22 -9.56 6.66
N TYR A 131 3.57 -8.27 6.68
CA TYR A 131 4.71 -7.77 7.43
C TYR A 131 4.53 -7.98 8.95
N HIS A 132 3.34 -7.72 9.47
CA HIS A 132 3.05 -7.95 10.89
C HIS A 132 3.10 -9.42 11.28
N ALA A 133 2.60 -10.33 10.44
CA ALA A 133 2.72 -11.77 10.66
C ALA A 133 4.19 -12.22 10.67
N TRP A 134 5.00 -11.76 9.71
CA TRP A 134 6.44 -12.01 9.69
C TRP A 134 7.14 -11.50 10.95
N ARG A 135 6.81 -10.29 11.42
CA ARG A 135 7.40 -9.71 12.65
C ARG A 135 7.09 -10.54 13.90
N GLU A 136 5.88 -11.07 14.01
CA GLU A 136 5.49 -11.94 15.14
C GLU A 136 6.36 -13.20 15.17
N GLU A 137 6.59 -13.84 14.02
CA GLU A 137 7.44 -15.03 13.94
C GLU A 137 8.91 -14.70 14.19
N TYR A 138 9.43 -13.68 13.50
CA TYR A 138 10.87 -13.42 13.45
C TYR A 138 11.39 -12.67 14.68
N PHE A 139 10.72 -11.60 15.11
CA PHE A 139 11.17 -10.76 16.23
C PHE A 139 10.54 -11.17 17.55
N CYS A 140 9.24 -11.44 17.56
CA CYS A 140 8.53 -11.82 18.80
C CYS A 140 8.66 -13.31 19.12
N LYS A 141 9.24 -14.12 18.21
CA LYS A 141 9.40 -15.58 18.35
C LYS A 141 8.07 -16.28 18.62
N ASN A 142 6.99 -15.75 18.06
CA ASN A 142 5.62 -16.22 18.28
C ASN A 142 5.03 -16.78 16.97
N SER A 143 5.49 -17.97 16.59
CA SER A 143 5.02 -18.65 15.38
C SER A 143 3.52 -18.96 15.40
N PHE A 144 2.92 -19.18 16.58
CA PHE A 144 1.48 -19.42 16.70
C PHE A 144 0.67 -18.19 16.27
N LYS A 145 1.01 -17.02 16.81
CA LYS A 145 0.32 -15.75 16.46
C LYS A 145 0.60 -15.31 15.03
N ALA A 146 1.82 -15.56 14.53
CA ALA A 146 2.15 -15.33 13.14
C ALA A 146 1.28 -16.17 12.19
N GLN A 147 1.13 -17.47 12.49
CA GLN A 147 0.28 -18.38 11.73
C GLN A 147 -1.19 -17.97 11.81
N GLU A 148 -1.68 -17.57 12.99
CA GLU A 148 -3.05 -17.08 13.17
C GLU A 148 -3.33 -15.84 12.31
N ARG A 149 -2.41 -14.86 12.31
CA ARG A 149 -2.52 -13.66 11.48
C ARG A 149 -2.52 -13.99 10.00
N LEU A 150 -1.58 -14.83 9.56
CA LEU A 150 -1.50 -15.26 8.17
C LEU A 150 -2.78 -15.98 7.74
N GLN A 151 -3.28 -16.90 8.55
CA GLN A 151 -4.51 -17.65 8.21
C GLN A 151 -5.72 -16.72 8.05
N LYS A 152 -5.90 -15.76 8.97
CA LYS A 152 -6.97 -14.75 8.87
C LYS A 152 -6.83 -13.88 7.61
N LEU A 153 -5.60 -13.49 7.28
CA LEU A 153 -5.31 -12.75 6.06
C LEU A 153 -5.70 -13.56 4.81
N LEU A 154 -5.26 -14.81 4.72
CA LEU A 154 -5.55 -15.69 3.58
C LEU A 154 -7.05 -15.95 3.43
N GLU A 155 -7.76 -16.21 4.53
CA GLU A 155 -9.22 -16.38 4.54
C GLU A 155 -9.95 -15.13 4.07
N ARG A 156 -9.49 -13.95 4.48
CA ARG A 156 -10.11 -12.68 4.10
C ARG A 156 -9.88 -12.33 2.63
N LEU A 157 -8.69 -12.59 2.11
CA LEU A 157 -8.31 -12.30 0.73
C LEU A 157 -8.96 -13.28 -0.26
N GLY A 158 -9.00 -14.57 0.07
CA GLY A 158 -9.53 -15.61 -0.81
C GLY A 158 -8.88 -15.58 -2.19
N GLU A 159 -9.69 -15.46 -3.24
CA GLU A 159 -9.24 -15.35 -4.63
C GLU A 159 -8.39 -14.10 -4.94
N ASN A 160 -8.42 -13.08 -4.07
CA ASN A 160 -7.68 -11.83 -4.26
C ASN A 160 -6.26 -11.88 -3.69
N LEU A 161 -5.79 -13.06 -3.26
CA LEU A 161 -4.43 -13.24 -2.72
C LEU A 161 -3.35 -12.76 -3.69
N GLN A 162 -3.51 -13.00 -4.99
CA GLN A 162 -2.52 -12.57 -5.99
C GLN A 162 -2.41 -11.04 -6.04
N LEU A 163 -3.54 -10.32 -6.03
CA LEU A 163 -3.54 -8.86 -6.07
C LEU A 163 -2.91 -8.27 -4.79
N PHE A 164 -3.19 -8.87 -3.64
CA PHE A 164 -2.53 -8.51 -2.38
C PHE A 164 -1.01 -8.70 -2.47
N TYR A 165 -0.57 -9.86 -2.97
CA TYR A 165 0.84 -10.16 -3.13
C TYR A 165 1.54 -9.18 -4.09
N LEU A 166 0.93 -8.87 -5.24
CA LEU A 166 1.47 -7.89 -6.18
C LEU A 166 1.62 -6.51 -5.53
N PHE A 167 0.65 -6.09 -4.72
CA PHE A 167 0.77 -4.84 -3.97
C PHE A 167 1.89 -4.92 -2.92
N PHE A 168 1.97 -6.03 -2.18
CA PHE A 168 3.00 -6.24 -1.18
C PHE A 168 4.41 -6.23 -1.77
N VAL A 169 4.61 -6.78 -2.97
CA VAL A 169 5.83 -6.64 -3.77
C VAL A 169 6.11 -5.17 -4.06
N CYS A 170 5.13 -4.42 -4.59
CA CYS A 170 5.30 -3.02 -4.95
C CYS A 170 5.64 -2.14 -3.75
N ASP A 171 5.01 -2.37 -2.60
CA ASP A 171 5.28 -1.62 -1.38
C ASP A 171 6.60 -2.03 -0.71
N THR A 172 6.98 -3.31 -0.76
CA THR A 172 8.18 -3.81 -0.07
C THR A 172 9.45 -3.55 -0.86
N GLN A 173 9.38 -3.49 -2.20
CA GLN A 173 10.52 -3.19 -3.07
C GLN A 173 10.80 -1.67 -3.18
N THR A 174 10.62 -0.92 -2.10
CA THR A 174 10.92 0.52 -1.99
C THR A 174 12.08 0.80 -1.04
N GLY A 175 12.79 1.91 -1.28
CA GLY A 175 13.88 2.41 -0.43
C GLY A 175 14.90 1.35 -0.01
N ASP A 176 15.14 1.28 1.31
CA ASP A 176 16.02 0.33 1.98
C ASP A 176 15.25 -0.76 2.75
N LYS A 177 13.96 -0.99 2.41
CA LYS A 177 13.13 -1.98 3.08
C LYS A 177 13.74 -3.38 2.99
N ASN A 178 13.70 -4.09 4.12
CA ASN A 178 14.13 -5.47 4.19
C ASN A 178 13.16 -6.38 3.41
N GLN A 179 13.70 -7.21 2.51
CA GLN A 179 12.94 -8.14 1.67
C GLN A 179 12.60 -9.47 2.37
N GLU A 180 13.08 -9.73 3.59
CA GLU A 180 12.81 -10.98 4.32
C GLU A 180 11.31 -11.22 4.56
N SER A 181 10.50 -10.18 4.79
CA SER A 181 9.05 -10.33 4.95
C SER A 181 8.38 -10.84 3.67
N LEU A 182 8.84 -10.36 2.51
CA LEU A 182 8.37 -10.81 1.21
C LEU A 182 8.72 -12.28 0.97
N ARG A 183 9.99 -12.66 1.16
CA ARG A 183 10.45 -14.06 1.00
C ARG A 183 9.74 -15.00 1.98
N TRP A 184 9.52 -14.54 3.21
CA TRP A 184 8.77 -15.29 4.20
C TRP A 184 7.33 -15.54 3.74
N PHE A 185 6.67 -14.52 3.20
CA PHE A 185 5.31 -14.66 2.70
C PHE A 185 5.23 -15.62 1.51
N GLU A 186 6.16 -15.51 0.56
CA GLU A 186 6.30 -16.43 -0.58
C GLU A 186 6.47 -17.88 -0.12
N GLN A 187 7.36 -18.13 0.84
CA GLN A 187 7.60 -19.47 1.38
C GLN A 187 6.35 -20.03 2.08
N LYS A 188 5.64 -19.22 2.87
CA LYS A 188 4.48 -19.68 3.65
C LYS A 188 3.25 -19.95 2.78
N THR A 189 3.11 -19.23 1.67
CA THR A 189 1.93 -19.32 0.80
C THR A 189 2.17 -20.19 -0.45
N GLY A 190 3.41 -20.39 -0.85
CA GLY A 190 3.76 -21.07 -2.11
C GLY A 190 3.39 -20.26 -3.36
N ILE A 191 3.09 -18.96 -3.22
CA ILE A 191 2.78 -18.08 -4.35
C ILE A 191 4.01 -17.94 -5.26
N GLU A 192 3.78 -17.86 -6.57
CA GLU A 192 4.86 -17.68 -7.53
C GLU A 192 5.47 -16.29 -7.37
N ARG A 193 6.80 -16.25 -7.25
CA ARG A 193 7.52 -15.01 -7.03
C ARG A 193 7.43 -14.09 -8.25
N VAL A 194 7.12 -12.82 -7.99
CA VAL A 194 7.14 -11.73 -8.96
C VAL A 194 8.02 -10.61 -8.44
N ASP A 195 8.93 -10.12 -9.26
CA ASP A 195 9.74 -8.93 -8.95
C ASP A 195 9.28 -7.72 -9.78
N ALA A 196 9.05 -6.60 -9.09
CA ALA A 196 8.76 -5.29 -9.69
C ALA A 196 10.04 -4.56 -10.11
N LYS A 197 11.19 -4.91 -9.53
CA LYS A 197 12.51 -4.45 -9.98
C LYS A 197 13.31 -5.61 -10.54
N VAL A 198 13.97 -5.41 -11.68
CA VAL A 198 15.04 -6.31 -12.12
C VAL A 198 16.28 -5.90 -11.33
N PHE A 199 16.73 -6.76 -10.41
CA PHE A 199 17.98 -6.58 -9.67
C PHE A 199 19.17 -7.07 -10.48
#